data_AF-A0A1G8GH91-F1
#
_entry.id   AF-A0A1G8GH91-F1
#
_cell.length_a   1.000
_cell.length_b   1.000
_cell.length_c   1.000
_cell.angle_alpha   90.00
_cell.angle_beta   90.00
_cell.angle_gamma   90.00
#
_symmetry.space_group_name_H-M   'P 1'
#
loop_
_entity.id
_entity.type
_entity.pdbx_description
1 polymer ?
#
loop_
_entity_poly.entity_id
_entity_poly.type
_entity_poly.pdbx_seq_one_letter_code
_entity_poly.pdbx_strand_id
1 'polypeptide(L)'
;MKNNKLIFIILCTLLFTVGCSSVDNNDVSTPEADTNNEISLSSEQQKAVNNSIDFIKNSEFDAKDRIDTSIITINNADEKTWEILYLENSKADKNSVDSTDWIITIGDRSGHDFTRIVCDSDTFEVIGHIPIE
;
A
#
# COMPACT_ATOMS: atom_id res chain seq x y z
N MET A 1 -2.73 -42.03 -20.53
CA MET A 1 -2.20 -42.51 -19.24
C MET A 1 -2.54 -41.47 -18.19
N LYS A 2 -3.12 -41.93 -17.08
CA LYS A 2 -3.55 -41.12 -15.92
C LYS A 2 -2.34 -40.50 -15.23
N ASN A 3 -2.56 -39.36 -14.56
CA ASN A 3 -2.05 -38.95 -13.23
C ASN A 3 -2.16 -37.43 -13.11
N ASN A 4 -2.57 -36.79 -12.01
CA ASN A 4 -3.54 -37.09 -10.96
C ASN A 4 -3.82 -35.70 -10.35
N LYS A 5 -5.08 -35.25 -10.28
CA LYS A 5 -5.45 -33.97 -9.66
C LYS A 5 -5.29 -34.10 -8.14
N LEU A 6 -4.51 -33.22 -7.51
CA LEU A 6 -4.52 -33.06 -6.06
C LEU A 6 -5.33 -31.81 -5.71
N ILE A 7 -6.54 -32.04 -5.20
CA ILE A 7 -7.45 -31.05 -4.64
C ILE A 7 -7.19 -31.04 -3.13
N PHE A 8 -6.73 -29.92 -2.59
CA PHE A 8 -6.72 -29.70 -1.14
C PHE A 8 -8.02 -29.00 -0.75
N ILE A 9 -8.97 -29.77 -0.22
CA ILE A 9 -10.14 -29.26 0.49
C ILE A 9 -9.76 -29.26 1.98
N ILE A 10 -9.55 -28.09 2.56
CA ILE A 10 -9.52 -27.92 4.02
C ILE A 10 -10.88 -27.35 4.42
N LEU A 11 -11.74 -28.28 4.81
CA LEU A 11 -13.01 -28.06 5.48
C LEU A 11 -12.72 -28.10 6.99
N CYS A 12 -12.82 -26.98 7.69
CA CYS A 12 -12.79 -26.96 9.15
C CYS A 12 -14.05 -26.25 9.66
N THR A 13 -14.90 -27.04 10.29
CA THR A 13 -16.25 -26.72 10.74
C THR A 13 -16.27 -25.91 12.03
N LEU A 14 -17.28 -25.03 12.12
CA LEU A 14 -17.74 -24.27 13.28
C LEU A 14 -17.86 -25.09 14.58
N LEU A 15 -17.57 -24.44 15.71
CA LEU A 15 -18.30 -24.63 16.97
C LEU A 15 -18.55 -23.26 17.64
N PHE A 16 -19.83 -22.97 17.88
CA PHE A 16 -20.35 -21.91 18.75
C PHE A 16 -20.11 -22.27 20.22
N THR A 17 -19.91 -21.27 21.10
CA THR A 17 -20.79 -21.04 22.28
C THR A 17 -20.45 -19.72 22.98
N VAL A 18 -21.53 -19.05 23.40
CA VAL A 18 -21.63 -17.81 24.19
C VAL A 18 -21.09 -17.99 25.61
N GLY A 19 -20.42 -16.96 26.14
CA GLY A 19 -20.14 -16.80 27.57
C GLY A 19 -20.30 -15.34 27.97
N CYS A 20 -21.49 -14.93 28.40
CA CYS A 20 -21.66 -13.73 29.21
C CYS A 20 -21.24 -14.06 30.64
N SER A 21 -20.31 -13.29 31.18
CA SER A 21 -20.12 -13.15 32.62
C SER A 21 -19.80 -11.69 32.93
N SER A 22 -20.77 -11.02 33.54
CA SER A 22 -20.66 -9.68 34.14
C SER A 22 -20.11 -9.80 35.56
N VAL A 23 -19.05 -9.07 35.90
CA VAL A 23 -18.79 -8.53 37.26
C VAL A 23 -17.96 -7.25 37.12
N ASP A 24 -18.52 -6.16 37.63
CA ASP A 24 -17.92 -4.82 37.73
C ASP A 24 -16.68 -4.79 38.64
N ASN A 25 -15.71 -3.93 38.35
CA ASN A 25 -15.17 -2.94 39.29
C ASN A 25 -14.07 -2.07 38.67
N ASN A 26 -14.33 -0.76 38.67
CA ASN A 26 -13.43 0.38 38.60
C ASN A 26 -11.93 0.08 38.39
N ASP A 27 -11.47 0.27 37.16
CA ASP A 27 -10.16 0.86 36.93
C ASP A 27 -10.32 1.97 35.90
N VAL A 28 -9.66 3.09 36.14
CA VAL A 28 -9.70 4.28 35.29
C VAL A 28 -9.11 3.88 33.94
N SER A 29 -9.97 3.50 33.02
CA SER A 29 -9.62 3.46 31.61
C SER A 29 -9.65 4.89 31.11
N THR A 30 -8.52 5.57 31.30
CA THR A 30 -8.11 6.62 30.36
C THR A 30 -8.36 6.04 28.97
N PRO A 31 -9.15 6.70 28.10
CA PRO A 31 -9.08 6.40 26.70
C PRO A 31 -7.71 6.91 26.27
N GLU A 32 -6.69 6.03 26.36
CA GLU A 32 -5.55 6.15 25.47
C GLU A 32 -6.16 5.98 24.08
N ALA A 33 -6.47 7.13 23.49
CA ALA A 33 -6.66 7.23 22.06
C ALA A 33 -5.31 6.85 21.47
N ASP A 34 -5.09 5.55 21.31
CA ASP A 34 -4.25 5.00 20.26
C ASP A 34 -4.79 5.60 18.96
N THR A 35 -4.32 6.80 18.67
CA THR A 35 -4.55 7.52 17.44
C THR A 35 -3.60 6.90 16.43
N ASN A 36 -3.72 5.57 16.28
CA ASN A 36 -3.30 4.87 15.09
C ASN A 36 -4.31 5.34 14.05
N ASN A 37 -4.01 6.50 13.46
CA ASN A 37 -4.68 7.01 12.28
C ASN A 37 -4.32 6.07 11.13
N GLU A 38 -4.72 4.79 11.23
CA GLU A 38 -4.76 3.87 10.12
C GLU A 38 -5.68 4.53 9.11
N ILE A 39 -5.06 5.16 8.12
CA ILE A 39 -5.77 5.63 6.95
C ILE A 39 -6.41 4.38 6.37
N SER A 40 -7.72 4.23 6.57
CA SER A 40 -8.46 3.13 5.99
C SER A 40 -8.49 3.37 4.49
N LEU A 41 -7.60 2.70 3.78
CA LEU A 41 -7.49 2.76 2.33
C LEU A 41 -8.73 2.14 1.69
N SER A 42 -9.20 2.71 0.58
CA SER A 42 -10.19 2.01 -0.25
C SER A 42 -9.60 0.71 -0.81
N SER A 43 -10.45 -0.20 -1.28
CA SER A 43 -9.99 -1.42 -1.96
C SER A 43 -9.12 -1.11 -3.18
N GLU A 44 -9.45 -0.06 -3.93
CA GLU A 44 -8.66 0.40 -5.08
C GLU A 44 -7.29 0.94 -4.65
N GLN A 45 -7.26 1.81 -3.64
CA GLN A 45 -6.02 2.36 -3.11
C GLN A 45 -5.12 1.26 -2.54
N GLN A 46 -5.70 0.28 -1.84
CA GLN A 46 -4.95 -0.86 -1.33
C GLN A 46 -4.33 -1.69 -2.46
N LYS A 47 -5.03 -1.85 -3.59
CA LYS A 47 -4.48 -2.54 -4.77
C LYS A 47 -3.30 -1.77 -5.38
N ALA A 48 -3.43 -0.45 -5.53
CA ALA A 48 -2.34 0.40 -6.03
C ALA A 48 -1.12 0.41 -5.09
N VAL A 49 -1.35 0.40 -3.77
CA VAL A 49 -0.29 0.23 -2.76
C VAL A 49 0.42 -1.11 -2.92
N ASN A 50 -0.32 -2.21 -3.06
CA ASN A 50 0.29 -3.53 -3.24
C ASN A 50 1.13 -3.59 -4.52
N ASN A 51 0.61 -3.07 -5.63
CA ASN A 51 1.33 -2.96 -6.90
C ASN A 51 2.61 -2.11 -6.75
N SER A 52 2.54 -1.00 -6.00
CA SER A 52 3.70 -0.16 -5.69
C SER A 52 4.76 -0.89 -4.87
N ILE A 53 4.35 -1.63 -3.84
CA ILE A 53 5.27 -2.44 -3.01
C ILE A 53 5.96 -3.51 -3.85
N ASP A 54 5.21 -4.17 -4.74
CA ASP A 54 5.78 -5.18 -5.62
C ASP A 54 6.75 -4.57 -6.66
N PHE A 55 6.45 -3.38 -7.17
CA PHE A 55 7.40 -2.62 -8.00
C PHE A 55 8.71 -2.32 -7.25
N ILE A 56 8.64 -1.85 -5.99
CA ILE A 56 9.83 -1.54 -5.17
C ILE A 56 10.70 -2.77 -4.94
N LYS A 57 10.11 -3.91 -4.61
CA LYS A 57 10.87 -5.16 -4.37
C LYS A 57 11.66 -5.58 -5.61
N ASN A 58 11.07 -5.40 -6.79
CA ASN A 58 11.64 -5.79 -8.07
C ASN A 58 12.49 -4.69 -8.73
N SER A 59 12.59 -3.49 -8.14
CA SER A 59 13.39 -2.41 -8.70
C SER A 59 14.88 -2.53 -8.36
N GLU A 60 15.69 -1.71 -9.03
CA GLU A 60 17.13 -1.55 -8.74
C GLU A 60 17.41 -0.45 -7.70
N PHE A 61 16.43 -0.08 -6.87
CA PHE A 61 16.64 0.95 -5.85
C PHE A 61 17.56 0.45 -4.73
N ASP A 62 18.69 1.14 -4.52
CA ASP A 62 19.65 0.83 -3.44
C ASP A 62 19.02 0.81 -2.04
N ALA A 63 17.93 1.55 -1.84
CA ALA A 63 17.25 1.68 -0.56
C ALA A 63 16.09 0.70 -0.36
N LYS A 64 15.73 -0.13 -1.34
CA LYS A 64 14.46 -0.90 -1.32
C LYS A 64 14.26 -1.76 -0.08
N ASP A 65 15.33 -2.36 0.45
CA ASP A 65 15.27 -3.24 1.62
C ASP A 65 15.18 -2.47 2.96
N ARG A 66 15.41 -1.15 2.93
CA ARG A 66 15.30 -0.28 4.12
C ARG A 66 13.98 0.48 4.20
N ILE A 67 13.21 0.52 3.10
CA ILE A 67 11.92 1.20 3.05
C ILE A 67 10.91 0.42 3.91
N ASP A 68 10.41 1.04 4.96
CA ASP A 68 9.30 0.49 5.76
C ASP A 68 7.99 0.60 4.97
N THR A 69 7.51 -0.53 4.44
CA THR A 69 6.31 -0.58 3.61
C THR A 69 5.00 -0.41 4.39
N SER A 70 5.04 -0.35 5.72
CA SER A 70 3.87 -0.06 6.56
C SER A 70 3.53 1.43 6.63
N ILE A 71 4.49 2.30 6.34
CA ILE A 71 4.31 3.76 6.34
C ILE A 71 3.85 4.18 4.95
N ILE A 72 2.56 4.53 4.83
CA ILE A 72 1.94 4.85 3.55
C ILE A 72 1.28 6.23 3.62
N THR A 73 1.47 7.04 2.59
CA THR A 73 0.72 8.28 2.37
C THR A 73 0.31 8.37 0.91
N ILE A 74 -0.97 8.59 0.66
CA ILE A 74 -1.52 8.75 -0.69
C ILE A 74 -1.96 10.20 -0.89
N ASN A 75 -1.50 10.81 -1.98
CA ASN A 75 -1.97 12.10 -2.45
C ASN A 75 -2.37 11.97 -3.91
N ASN A 76 -3.20 12.89 -4.40
CA ASN A 76 -3.42 12.99 -5.84
C ASN A 76 -2.19 13.60 -6.52
N ALA A 77 -1.94 13.16 -7.76
CA ALA A 77 -1.04 13.84 -8.66
C ALA A 77 -1.63 15.18 -9.11
N ASP A 78 -0.79 15.99 -9.73
CA ASP A 78 -1.20 17.22 -10.39
C ASP A 78 -0.92 17.15 -11.91
N GLU A 79 -1.41 18.13 -12.66
CA GLU A 79 -1.26 18.21 -14.12
C GLU A 79 0.20 18.29 -14.60
N LYS A 80 1.17 18.50 -13.70
CA LYS A 80 2.60 18.61 -14.00
C LYS A 80 3.42 17.46 -13.46
N THR A 81 2.80 16.48 -12.79
CA THR A 81 3.50 15.36 -12.18
C THR A 81 4.28 14.55 -13.23
N TRP A 82 3.79 14.50 -14.47
CA TRP A 82 4.51 13.89 -15.60
C TRP A 82 5.90 14.49 -15.86
N GLU A 83 6.15 15.77 -15.54
CA GLU A 83 7.44 16.43 -15.79
C GLU A 83 8.60 15.84 -14.97
N ILE A 84 8.26 15.30 -13.79
CA ILE A 84 9.22 14.76 -12.81
C ILE A 84 9.11 13.24 -12.67
N LEU A 85 8.26 12.59 -13.48
CA LEU A 85 8.03 11.16 -13.44
C LEU A 85 9.08 10.41 -14.27
N TYR A 86 9.72 9.43 -13.65
CA TYR A 86 10.63 8.49 -14.30
C TYR A 86 9.93 7.16 -14.51
N LEU A 87 9.89 6.75 -15.78
CA LEU A 87 9.57 5.39 -16.19
C LEU A 87 10.85 4.55 -16.10
N GLU A 88 10.74 3.22 -16.20
CA GLU A 88 11.88 2.30 -16.08
C GLU A 88 13.07 2.68 -16.99
N ASN A 89 12.79 3.17 -18.20
CA ASN A 89 13.82 3.43 -19.22
C ASN A 89 13.79 4.85 -19.81
N SER A 90 12.90 5.73 -19.34
CA SER A 90 12.72 7.06 -19.93
C SER A 90 11.97 8.00 -18.99
N LYS A 91 11.84 9.26 -19.41
CA LYS A 91 10.87 10.18 -18.82
C LYS A 91 9.47 9.86 -19.32
N ALA A 92 8.48 10.24 -18.54
CA ALA A 92 7.09 10.10 -18.92
C ALA A 92 6.69 11.13 -20.00
N ASP A 93 5.77 10.74 -20.88
CA ASP A 93 5.22 11.62 -21.91
C ASP A 93 4.22 12.62 -21.31
N LYS A 94 4.03 13.75 -21.99
CA LYS A 94 3.01 14.72 -21.60
C LYS A 94 1.63 14.05 -21.61
N ASN A 95 0.87 14.22 -20.52
CA ASN A 95 -0.43 13.61 -20.25
C ASN A 95 -0.39 12.11 -19.88
N SER A 96 0.76 11.55 -19.50
CA SER A 96 0.81 10.20 -18.93
C SER A 96 0.26 10.13 -17.50
N VAL A 97 -0.01 11.28 -16.89
CA VAL A 97 -0.52 11.44 -15.53
C VAL A 97 -1.56 12.56 -15.54
N ASP A 98 -2.66 12.38 -14.82
CA ASP A 98 -3.64 13.42 -14.52
C ASP A 98 -3.89 13.58 -13.01
N SER A 99 -4.82 14.48 -12.64
CA SER A 99 -5.07 14.82 -11.24
C SER A 99 -5.90 13.80 -10.45
N THR A 100 -6.36 12.74 -11.11
CA THR A 100 -7.04 11.61 -10.47
C THR A 100 -6.04 10.55 -10.01
N ASP A 101 -4.88 10.46 -10.67
CA ASP A 101 -3.82 9.51 -10.36
C ASP A 101 -3.25 9.72 -8.96
N TRP A 102 -2.67 8.66 -8.42
CA TRP A 102 -2.17 8.64 -7.05
C TRP A 102 -0.66 8.71 -7.00
N ILE A 103 -0.16 9.63 -6.20
CA ILE A 103 1.21 9.63 -5.69
C ILE A 103 1.20 8.89 -4.36
N ILE A 104 1.71 7.66 -4.37
CA ILE A 104 1.85 6.81 -3.20
C ILE A 104 3.27 6.96 -2.67
N THR A 105 3.39 7.54 -1.48
CA THR A 105 4.65 7.58 -0.74
C THR A 105 4.71 6.39 0.21
N ILE A 106 5.79 5.62 0.14
CA ILE A 106 6.03 4.43 0.96
C ILE A 106 7.35 4.63 1.70
N GLY A 107 7.34 4.49 3.03
CA GLY A 107 8.48 4.72 3.91
C GLY A 107 8.48 6.09 4.61
N ASP A 108 9.44 6.28 5.51
CA ASP A 108 9.58 7.50 6.31
C ASP A 108 10.31 8.60 5.53
N ARG A 109 9.63 9.75 5.38
CA ARG A 109 10.15 10.94 4.70
C ARG A 109 11.12 11.77 5.54
N SER A 110 11.31 11.45 6.82
CA SER A 110 12.28 12.13 7.69
C SER A 110 13.73 11.85 7.28
N GLY A 111 13.97 10.74 6.58
CA GLY A 111 15.26 10.34 6.00
C GLY A 111 15.17 10.10 4.49
N HIS A 112 15.99 9.18 3.98
CA HIS A 112 16.00 8.75 2.57
C HIS A 112 15.44 7.34 2.35
N ASP A 113 14.86 6.74 3.39
CA ASP A 113 14.31 5.38 3.34
C ASP A 113 12.82 5.42 2.98
N PHE A 114 12.52 6.11 1.88
CA PHE A 114 11.19 6.16 1.28
C PHE A 114 11.28 6.12 -0.24
N THR A 115 10.13 6.03 -0.90
CA THR A 115 10.00 6.26 -2.34
C THR A 115 8.63 6.83 -2.66
N ARG A 116 8.50 7.42 -3.85
CA ARG A 116 7.26 7.99 -4.36
C ARG A 116 6.91 7.33 -5.68
N ILE A 117 5.85 6.54 -5.68
CA ILE A 117 5.34 5.82 -6.84
C ILE A 117 4.09 6.53 -7.35
N VAL A 118 3.96 6.69 -8.67
CA VAL A 118 2.76 7.21 -9.31
C VAL A 118 1.99 6.06 -9.91
N CYS A 119 0.72 5.92 -9.52
CA CYS A 119 -0.19 4.88 -9.98
C CYS A 119 -1.39 5.49 -10.70
N ASP A 120 -1.81 4.81 -11.76
CA ASP A 120 -3.01 5.14 -12.51
C ASP A 120 -4.24 4.79 -11.67
N SER A 121 -5.16 5.74 -11.45
CA SER A 121 -6.27 5.53 -10.51
C SER A 121 -7.38 4.62 -11.05
N ASP A 122 -7.46 4.41 -12.36
CA ASP A 122 -8.46 3.56 -13.01
C ASP A 122 -8.02 2.09 -13.07
N THR A 123 -6.72 1.86 -13.32
CA THR A 123 -6.12 0.54 -13.52
C THR A 123 -5.37 0.03 -12.29
N PHE A 124 -4.98 0.95 -11.40
CA PHE A 124 -4.16 0.73 -10.21
C PHE A 124 -2.73 0.28 -10.52
N GLU A 125 -2.32 0.36 -11.77
CA GLU A 125 -0.99 -0.03 -12.23
C GLU A 125 0.03 1.09 -11.97
N VAL A 126 1.29 0.70 -11.77
CA VAL A 126 2.38 1.65 -11.59
C VAL A 126 2.69 2.31 -12.94
N ILE A 127 2.59 3.64 -12.98
CA ILE A 127 3.01 4.44 -14.13
C ILE A 127 4.53 4.63 -14.06
N GLY A 128 5.04 5.00 -12.88
CA GLY A 128 6.47 5.23 -12.67
C GLY A 128 6.78 5.68 -11.26
N HIS A 129 7.96 6.26 -11.06
CA HIS A 129 8.40 6.78 -9.77
C HIS A 129 8.96 8.19 -9.88
N ILE A 130 8.88 8.95 -8.79
CA ILE A 130 9.51 10.27 -8.69
C ILE A 130 10.82 10.08 -7.91
N PRO A 131 11.98 10.32 -8.53
CA PRO A 131 13.27 10.21 -7.86
C PRO A 131 13.35 11.13 -6.63
N ILE A 132 14.09 10.68 -5.61
CA ILE A 132 14.41 11.49 -4.43
C ILE A 132 15.74 12.20 -4.72
N GLU A 133 15.75 13.52 -4.55
CA GLU A 133 16.96 14.36 -4.65
C GLU A 133 17.79 14.37 -3.36
#